data_AF-A0A3D2L7W5-F1
#
_entry.id   AF-A0A3D2L7W5-F1
#
_cell.length_a   1.000
_cell.length_b   1.000
_cell.length_c   1.000
_cell.angle_alpha   90.00
_cell.angle_beta   90.00
_cell.angle_gamma   90.00
#
_symmetry.space_group_name_H-M   'P 1'
#
loop_
_entity.id
_entity.type
_entity.pdbx_description
1 polymer ?
#
loop_
_entity_poly.entity_id
_entity_poly.type
_entity_poly.pdbx_seq_one_letter_code
_entity_poly.pdbx_strand_id
1 'polypeptide(L)' 'FARDMPFATLDPTIRRFDLPTLGEAALIDTVGFITDLPTHLIDSFQATLEEAMQADLLVHVRDRSSRADLEQAEDVM' A
#
# COMPACT_ATOMS: atom_id res chain seq x y z
N PHE A 1 5.39 1.65 -15.22
CA PHE A 1 4.08 1.57 -15.89
C PHE A 1 3.09 1.00 -14.89
N ALA A 2 2.13 1.80 -14.44
CA ALA A 2 1.00 1.29 -13.65
C ALA A 2 0.05 0.55 -14.61
N ARG A 3 -0.48 -0.61 -14.19
CA ARG A 3 -1.46 -1.37 -14.96
C ARG A 3 -2.85 -1.05 -14.40
N ASP A 4 -3.82 -0.72 -15.26
CA ASP A 4 -5.24 -0.59 -14.88
C ASP A 4 -5.86 -1.98 -14.65
N MET A 5 -5.35 -2.69 -13.64
CA MET A 5 -5.89 -3.98 -13.20
C MET A 5 -5.92 -4.01 -11.67
N PRO A 6 -7.03 -4.49 -11.07
CA PRO A 6 -6.99 -4.96 -9.68
C PRO A 6 -5.82 -5.95 -9.54
N PHE A 7 -5.09 -5.92 -8.44
CA PHE A 7 -3.92 -6.78 -8.17
C PHE A 7 -2.64 -6.47 -8.97
N ALA A 8 -2.47 -5.25 -9.48
CA ALA A 8 -1.25 -4.85 -10.19
C ALA A 8 0.05 -5.08 -9.37
N THR A 9 -0.05 -5.07 -8.04
CA THR A 9 1.01 -5.44 -7.11
C THR A 9 0.44 -6.46 -6.11
N LEU A 10 0.97 -7.68 -6.11
CA LEU A 10 0.67 -8.74 -5.12
C LEU A 10 1.87 -9.09 -4.25
N ASP A 11 3.08 -8.90 -4.80
CA ASP A 11 4.32 -9.06 -4.08
C ASP A 11 4.81 -7.68 -3.60
N PRO A 12 5.17 -7.53 -2.31
CA PRO A 12 5.69 -6.27 -1.82
C PRO A 12 7.01 -5.94 -2.53
N THR A 13 7.10 -4.74 -3.09
CA THR A 13 8.35 -4.25 -3.69
C THR A 13 9.05 -3.34 -2.70
N ILE A 14 10.25 -3.72 -2.28
CA ILE A 14 11.07 -2.93 -1.37
C ILE A 14 12.04 -2.07 -2.19
N ARG A 15 12.00 -0.75 -1.97
CA ARG A 15 12.97 0.20 -2.52
C ARG A 15 13.70 0.90 -1.39
N ARG A 16 15.03 0.84 -1.42
CA ARG A 16 15.86 1.51 -0.42
C ARG A 16 16.35 2.85 -0.97
N PHE A 17 16.39 3.86 -0.11
CA PHE A 17 16.81 5.21 -0.46
C PHE A 17 17.36 5.93 0.77
N ASP A 18 18.26 6.89 0.55
CA ASP A 18 18.82 7.71 1.61
C ASP A 18 17.96 8.95 1.86
N LEU A 19 17.53 9.12 3.11
CA LEU A 19 16.88 10.34 3.59
C LEU A 19 17.94 11.34 4.10
N PRO A 20 17.84 12.64 3.73
CA PRO A 20 18.85 13.64 4.04
C PRO A 20 19.26 13.76 5.53
N THR A 21 18.36 13.42 6.44
CA THR A 21 18.57 13.56 7.90
C THR A 21 18.34 12.28 8.70
N LEU A 22 17.77 11.24 8.09
CA LEU A 22 17.35 10.01 8.80
C LEU A 22 18.17 8.78 8.37
N GLY A 23 19.03 8.91 7.37
CA GLY A 23 19.83 7.80 6.85
C GLY A 23 19.04 6.91 5.89
N GLU A 24 19.40 5.64 5.81
CA GLU A 24 18.76 4.68 4.92
C GLU A 24 17.31 4.41 5.35
N ALA A 25 16.40 4.47 4.39
CA ALA A 25 14.99 4.14 4.54
C ALA A 25 14.56 3.13 3.50
N ALA A 26 13.53 2.34 3.83
CA ALA A 26 12.89 1.41 2.92
C ALA A 26 11.45 1.86 2.65
N LEU A 27 11.10 2.02 1.36
CA LEU A 27 9.73 2.18 0.90
C LEU A 27 9.23 0.82 0.46
N ILE A 28 8.14 0.37 1.07
CA ILE A 28 7.48 -0.89 0.76
C ILE A 28 6.21 -0.54 -0.02
N ASP A 29 6.13 -0.97 -1.27
CA ASP A 29 4.91 -0.85 -2.09
C ASP A 29 3.96 -1.98 -1.71
N THR A 30 2.86 -1.64 -1.04
CA THR A 30 1.89 -2.61 -0.52
C THR A 30 0.77 -2.88 -1.52
N VAL A 31 -0.02 -3.91 -1.23
CA VAL A 31 -1.29 -4.12 -1.93
C VAL A 31 -2.27 -3.00 -1.53
N GLY A 32 -2.99 -2.44 -2.50
CA GLY A 32 -4.04 -1.44 -2.24
C GLY A 32 -5.24 -2.02 -1.49
N PHE A 33 -6.17 -1.16 -1.10
CA PHE A 33 -7.43 -1.61 -0.50
C PHE A 33 -8.24 -2.45 -1.49
N ILE A 34 -8.67 -3.64 -1.06
CA ILE A 34 -9.41 -4.60 -1.88
C ILE A 34 -10.74 -4.93 -1.20
N THR A 35 -11.82 -4.78 -1.95
CA THR A 35 -13.13 -5.37 -1.64
C THR A 35 -13.21 -6.76 -2.28
N ASP A 36 -13.82 -7.72 -1.59
CA ASP A 36 -14.00 -9.10 -2.08
C ASP A 36 -12.68 -9.82 -2.43
N LEU A 37 -11.71 -9.77 -1.52
CA LEU A 37 -10.41 -10.44 -1.69
C LEU A 37 -10.60 -11.95 -1.96
N PRO A 38 -10.12 -12.47 -3.10
CA PRO A 38 -10.16 -13.90 -3.37
C PRO A 38 -9.45 -14.71 -2.28
N THR A 39 -10.04 -15.83 -1.87
CA THR A 39 -9.56 -16.62 -0.71
C THR A 39 -8.10 -17.06 -0.84
N HIS A 40 -7.64 -17.32 -2.07
CA HIS A 40 -6.27 -17.75 -2.36
C HIS A 40 -5.22 -16.62 -2.24
N LEU A 41 -5.64 -15.37 -2.03
CA LEU A 41 -4.76 -14.21 -1.84
C LEU A 41 -4.74 -13.70 -0.39
N ILE A 42 -5.50 -14.34 0.51
CA ILE A 42 -5.58 -13.92 1.92
C ILE A 42 -4.20 -13.98 2.59
N ASP A 43 -3.44 -15.06 2.38
CA ASP A 43 -2.15 -15.25 3.04
C ASP A 43 -1.12 -14.19 2.60
N SER A 44 -1.01 -13.91 1.29
CA SER A 44 -0.13 -12.87 0.76
C SER A 44 -0.54 -11.47 1.24
N PHE A 45 -1.84 -11.20 1.35
CA PHE A 45 -2.34 -9.93 1.85
C PHE A 45 -2.06 -9.75 3.34
N GLN A 46 -2.25 -10.79 4.16
CA GLN A 46 -1.95 -10.75 5.59
C GLN A 46 -0.49 -10.42 5.87
N ALA A 47 0.45 -11.03 5.14
CA ALA A 47 1.87 -10.70 5.27
C ALA A 47 2.14 -9.20 5.01
N THR A 48 1.53 -8.62 3.98
CA THR A 48 1.69 -7.18 3.69
C THR A 48 1.05 -6.26 4.72
N LEU A 49 -0.04 -6.68 5.37
CA LEU A 49 -0.64 -5.93 6.48
C LEU A 49 0.23 -5.99 7.74
N GLU A 50 0.83 -7.14 8.04
CA GLU A 50 1.77 -7.27 9.16
C GLU A 50 2.98 -6.34 9.00
N GLU A 51 3.52 -6.23 7.78
CA GLU A 51 4.58 -5.26 7.46
C GLU A 51 4.11 -3.81 7.65
N ALA A 52 2.89 -3.47 7.22
CA ALA A 52 2.31 -2.14 7.40
C ALA A 52 2.14 -1.78 8.88
N MET A 53 1.74 -2.73 9.73
CA MET A 53 1.61 -2.49 11.18
C MET A 53 2.95 -2.21 11.86
N GLN A 54 4.06 -2.64 11.28
CA GLN A 54 5.41 -2.43 11.83
C GLN A 54 6.08 -1.17 11.26
N ALA A 55 5.48 -0.51 10.26
CA ALA A 55 6.08 0.64 9.61
C ALA A 55 6.14 1.85 10.55
N ASP A 56 7.26 2.57 10.53
CA ASP A 56 7.42 3.84 11.25
C ASP A 56 6.50 4.94 10.70
N LEU A 57 6.12 4.83 9.42
CA LEU A 57 5.24 5.77 8.71
C LEU A 57 4.38 5.03 7.69
N LEU A 58 3.08 5.29 7.73
CA LEU A 58 2.14 4.89 6.69
C LEU A 58 1.87 6.04 5.72
N VAL A 59 1.96 5.77 4.42
CA VAL A 59 1.64 6.74 3.37
C VAL A 59 0.36 6.31 2.68
N HIS A 60 -0.72 7.04 2.94
CA HIS A 60 -2.01 6.80 2.29
C HIS A 60 -2.09 7.60 0.98
N VAL A 61 -2.02 6.91 -0.16
CA VAL A 61 -2.14 7.50 -1.50
C VAL A 61 -3.60 7.44 -1.96
N ARG A 62 -4.16 8.59 -2.36
CA ARG A 62 -5.54 8.70 -2.89
C ARG A 62 -5.56 9.38 -4.25
N ASP A 63 -6.45 8.92 -5.12
CA ASP A 63 -6.74 9.60 -6.38
C ASP A 63 -7.72 10.75 -6.15
N ARG A 64 -7.18 11.97 -6.10
CA ARG A 64 -7.95 13.20 -5.91
C ARG A 64 -8.90 13.55 -7.06
N SER A 65 -8.73 12.92 -8.22
CA SER A 65 -9.62 13.11 -9.38
C SER A 65 -10.86 12.21 -9.31
N SER A 66 -10.83 11.18 -8.45
CA SER A 66 -11.96 10.28 -8.23
C SER A 66 -13.09 10.98 -7.46
N ARG A 67 -14.33 10.66 -7.84
CA ARG A 67 -15.51 11.10 -7.08
C ARG A 67 -15.58 10.50 -5.68
N ALA A 68 -14.88 9.39 -5.45
CA ALA A 68 -14.81 8.70 -4.16
C ALA A 68 -13.72 9.24 -3.22
N ASP A 69 -12.95 10.27 -3.61
CA ASP A 69 -11.79 10.78 -2.82
C ASP A 69 -12.15 11.06 -1.35
N LEU A 70 -13.30 11.68 -1.11
CA LEU A 70 -13.75 12.05 0.23
C LEU A 70 -14.11 10.83 1.08
N GLU A 71 -14.77 9.83 0.49
CA GLU A 71 -15.12 8.58 1.16
C GLU A 71 -13.83 7.81 1.48
N GLN A 72 -12.91 7.71 0.51
CA GLN A 72 -11.60 7.06 0.69
C GLN A 72 -10.72 7.75 1.72
N ALA A 73 -10.94 9.03 2.04
CA ALA A 73 -10.19 9.71 3.10
C ALA A 73 -10.40 9.06 4.47
N GLU A 74 -11.54 8.39 4.67
CA GLU A 74 -11.93 7.76 5.93
C GLU A 74 -11.38 6.34 6.10
N ASP A 75 -10.81 5.73 5.05
CA ASP A 75 -10.28 4.36 5.09
C ASP A 75 -9.09 4.19 6.06
N VAL A 76 -8.40 5.29 6.39
CA VAL A 76 -7.26 5.32 7.31
C VAL A 76 -7.47 6.48 8.30
N MET A 77 -8.12 6.19 9.43
CA MET A 77 -8.37 7.12 10.54
C MET A 77 -8.03 6.51 11.90
#